data_AF-A0A5B2YWI5-F1
#
_entry.id   AF-A0A5B2YWI5-F1
#
_cell.length_a   1.000
_cell.length_b   1.000
_cell.length_c   1.000
_cell.angle_alpha   90.00
_cell.angle_beta   90.00
_cell.angle_gamma   90.00
#
_symmetry.space_group_name_H-M   'P 1'
#
loop_
_entity.id
_entity.type
_entity.pdbx_description
1 polymer ?
#
loop_
_entity_poly.entity_id
_entity_poly.type
_entity_poly.pdbx_seq_one_letter_code
_entity_poly.pdbx_strand_id
1 'polypeptide(L)'
;MTNNNILLLKLIWLGYTTQHIHHLLKLNPDFFEFSYTDQIDTIRNWDRMFHNDDFIDKFNNLNEKDILSLLQNHKVSFTTPFNTNYPRLLKEIYDYPFVLFYQGDPRLLTSSNTLGVVGSRNATEYSAKAMQYLFPKFKQIPLTIISGLAKGADSIAHHFAIEYQLPTIAVLGFGHMMHYPRETQKLRNIIEEKGLVISEYPPFTSVRRYHFPQRNRLISGLSQGVLITEASVRSGSQITIDCALDQNRNIYVLPGSIFNPLTKGNLKRAQEGAMIVTSADDILCDYK
;
A
#
# COMPACT_ATOMS: atom_id res chain seq x y z
N MET A 1 13.73 -16.59 12.64
CA MET A 1 12.47 -16.34 11.93
C MET A 1 11.66 -17.62 11.98
N THR A 2 10.36 -17.58 12.34
CA THR A 2 9.50 -18.77 12.25
C THR A 2 9.45 -19.28 10.82
N ASN A 3 9.33 -20.60 10.65
CA ASN A 3 9.30 -21.30 9.37
C ASN A 3 8.37 -20.61 8.34
N ASN A 4 7.20 -20.15 8.80
CA ASN A 4 6.19 -19.51 7.96
C ASN A 4 6.65 -18.20 7.29
N ASN A 5 7.54 -17.41 7.92
CA ASN A 5 8.05 -16.17 7.29
C ASN A 5 8.84 -16.48 6.02
N ILE A 6 9.74 -17.45 6.10
CA ILE A 6 10.61 -17.83 5.00
C ILE A 6 9.82 -18.60 3.94
N LEU A 7 8.89 -19.46 4.36
CA LEU A 7 7.96 -20.12 3.44
C LEU A 7 7.19 -19.10 2.59
N LEU A 8 6.56 -18.11 3.23
CA LEU A 8 5.84 -17.04 2.52
C LEU A 8 6.76 -16.26 1.58
N LEU A 9 7.96 -15.90 2.04
CA LEU A 9 8.94 -15.22 1.21
C LEU A 9 9.27 -16.03 -0.05
N LYS A 10 9.54 -17.33 0.09
CA LYS A 10 9.81 -18.23 -1.03
C LYS A 10 8.63 -18.34 -2.00
N LEU A 11 7.40 -18.47 -1.49
CA LEU A 11 6.20 -18.52 -2.34
C LEU A 11 6.07 -17.27 -3.22
N ILE A 12 6.18 -16.09 -2.60
CA ILE A 12 6.12 -14.81 -3.33
C ILE A 12 7.28 -14.70 -4.34
N TRP A 13 8.48 -15.18 -3.98
CA TRP A 13 9.64 -15.19 -4.88
C TRP A 13 9.44 -16.10 -6.10
N LEU A 14 8.70 -17.20 -5.95
CA LEU A 14 8.32 -18.13 -7.02
C LEU A 14 7.16 -17.63 -7.89
N GLY A 15 6.60 -16.47 -7.57
CA GLY A 15 5.52 -15.85 -8.34
C GLY A 15 4.11 -16.17 -7.82
N TYR A 16 3.99 -16.77 -6.63
CA TYR A 16 2.67 -16.86 -5.98
C TYR A 16 2.17 -15.46 -5.68
N THR A 17 0.93 -15.20 -6.05
CA THR A 17 0.27 -13.92 -5.73
C THR A 17 -0.39 -14.02 -4.36
N THR A 18 -0.71 -12.88 -3.75
CA THR A 18 -1.51 -12.85 -2.52
C THR A 18 -2.87 -13.53 -2.69
N GLN A 19 -3.47 -13.46 -3.87
CA GLN A 19 -4.72 -14.17 -4.16
C GLN A 19 -4.53 -15.70 -4.18
N HIS A 20 -3.40 -16.20 -4.69
CA HIS A 20 -3.07 -17.62 -4.63
C HIS A 20 -2.97 -18.10 -3.18
N ILE A 21 -2.29 -17.33 -2.32
CA ILE A 21 -2.11 -17.68 -0.91
C ILE A 21 -3.45 -17.61 -0.16
N HIS A 22 -4.27 -16.58 -0.37
CA HIS A 22 -5.62 -16.53 0.21
C HIS A 22 -6.49 -17.70 -0.26
N HIS A 23 -6.40 -18.09 -1.53
CA HIS A 23 -7.13 -19.25 -2.04
C HIS A 23 -6.66 -20.55 -1.39
N LEU A 24 -5.34 -20.73 -1.21
CA LEU A 24 -4.76 -21.87 -0.50
C LEU A 24 -5.31 -21.97 0.93
N LEU A 25 -5.34 -20.85 1.66
CA LEU A 25 -5.84 -20.79 3.04
C LEU A 25 -7.36 -20.98 3.13
N LYS A 26 -8.11 -20.54 2.12
CA LYS A 26 -9.56 -20.80 2.06
C LYS A 26 -9.85 -22.30 1.99
N LEU A 27 -9.01 -23.06 1.29
CA LEU A 27 -9.12 -24.51 1.19
C LEU A 27 -8.50 -25.23 2.39
N ASN A 28 -7.51 -24.61 3.05
CA ASN A 28 -6.75 -25.17 4.16
C ASN A 28 -6.57 -24.11 5.28
N PRO A 29 -7.59 -23.87 6.13
CA PRO A 29 -7.56 -22.78 7.11
C PRO A 29 -6.39 -22.87 8.10
N ASP A 30 -6.03 -24.10 8.50
CA ASP A 30 -4.98 -24.37 9.49
C ASP A 30 -3.59 -24.55 8.87
N PHE A 31 -3.42 -24.17 7.59
CA PHE A 31 -2.18 -24.39 6.82
C PHE A 31 -0.90 -23.95 7.54
N PHE A 32 -0.96 -22.84 8.28
CA PHE A 32 0.20 -22.30 8.99
C PHE A 32 0.52 -23.02 10.32
N GLU A 33 -0.36 -23.92 10.76
CA GLU A 33 -0.18 -24.77 11.94
C GLU A 33 0.35 -26.18 11.57
N PHE A 34 0.29 -26.54 10.30
CA PHE A 34 0.78 -27.82 9.79
C PHE A 34 2.29 -28.00 9.99
N SER A 35 2.73 -29.26 9.99
CA SER A 35 4.16 -29.57 9.93
C SER A 35 4.75 -29.05 8.61
N TYR A 36 6.05 -28.77 8.57
CA TYR A 36 6.69 -28.26 7.35
C TYR A 36 6.48 -29.20 6.14
N THR A 37 6.58 -30.51 6.36
CA THR A 37 6.35 -31.50 5.30
C THR A 37 4.93 -31.43 4.77
N ASP A 38 3.94 -31.34 5.66
CA ASP A 38 2.52 -31.24 5.29
C ASP A 38 2.21 -29.91 4.59
N GLN A 39 2.88 -28.81 4.97
CA GLN A 39 2.78 -27.53 4.26
C GLN A 39 3.25 -27.68 2.81
N ILE A 40 4.41 -28.30 2.59
CA ILE A 40 4.96 -28.50 1.23
C ILE A 40 4.06 -29.41 0.40
N ASP A 41 3.55 -30.50 0.97
CA ASP A 41 2.64 -31.41 0.27
C ASP A 41 1.30 -30.73 -0.06
N THR A 42 0.78 -29.89 0.83
CA THR A 42 -0.43 -29.09 0.58
C THR A 42 -0.23 -28.10 -0.56
N ILE A 43 0.90 -27.37 -0.58
CA ILE A 43 1.22 -26.45 -1.68
C ILE A 43 1.38 -27.22 -2.99
N ARG A 44 2.08 -28.36 -2.98
CA ARG A 44 2.25 -29.23 -4.16
C ARG A 44 0.90 -29.64 -4.74
N ASN A 45 -0.02 -30.10 -3.89
CA ASN A 45 -1.34 -30.52 -4.32
C ASN A 45 -2.15 -29.35 -4.89
N TRP A 46 -2.05 -28.17 -4.29
CA TRP A 46 -2.69 -26.96 -4.81
C TRP A 46 -2.09 -26.53 -6.17
N ASP A 47 -0.76 -26.54 -6.32
CA ASP A 47 -0.07 -26.15 -7.55
C ASP A 47 -0.43 -27.07 -8.72
N ARG A 48 -0.57 -28.38 -8.46
CA ARG A 48 -1.07 -29.37 -9.43
C ARG A 48 -2.47 -29.07 -9.95
N MET A 49 -3.34 -28.59 -9.07
CA MET A 49 -4.74 -28.37 -9.40
C MET A 49 -4.98 -27.03 -10.09
N PHE A 50 -4.19 -26.00 -9.74
CA PHE A 50 -4.51 -24.61 -10.08
C PHE A 50 -3.35 -23.86 -10.78
N HIS A 51 -2.22 -24.52 -11.03
CA HIS A 51 -1.01 -23.92 -11.58
C HIS A 51 -0.26 -24.91 -12.50
N ASN A 52 1.05 -24.75 -12.69
CA ASN A 52 1.84 -25.40 -13.76
C ASN A 52 2.59 -26.70 -13.35
N ASP A 53 2.32 -27.28 -12.17
CA ASP A 53 2.91 -28.55 -11.67
C ASP A 53 4.46 -28.61 -11.68
N ASP A 54 5.12 -27.45 -11.53
CA ASP A 54 6.59 -27.35 -11.46
C ASP A 54 7.10 -26.72 -10.15
N PHE A 55 6.21 -26.57 -9.17
CA PHE A 55 6.50 -25.93 -7.89
C PHE A 55 7.66 -26.58 -7.13
N ILE A 56 7.66 -27.91 -6.99
CA ILE A 56 8.61 -28.59 -6.10
C ILE A 56 10.05 -28.41 -6.54
N ASP A 57 10.32 -28.57 -7.83
CA ASP A 57 11.66 -28.44 -8.35
C ASP A 57 12.16 -27.00 -8.18
N LYS A 58 11.32 -26.01 -8.50
CA LYS A 58 11.67 -24.60 -8.28
C LYS A 58 11.83 -24.26 -6.79
N PHE A 59 10.96 -24.77 -5.93
CA PHE A 59 10.97 -24.49 -4.49
C PHE A 59 12.19 -25.09 -3.80
N ASN A 60 12.59 -26.31 -4.17
CA ASN A 60 13.77 -26.97 -3.61
C ASN A 60 15.07 -26.32 -4.11
N ASN A 61 15.10 -25.89 -5.38
CA ASN A 61 16.25 -25.19 -5.95
C ASN A 61 16.40 -23.76 -5.45
N LEU A 62 15.34 -23.17 -4.90
CA LEU A 62 15.36 -21.82 -4.35
C LEU A 62 15.91 -21.80 -2.92
N ASN A 63 17.15 -21.36 -2.78
CA ASN A 63 17.83 -21.21 -1.50
C ASN A 63 17.42 -19.91 -0.79
N GLU A 64 16.94 -20.03 0.45
CA GLU A 64 16.55 -18.90 1.29
C GLU A 64 17.72 -17.92 1.55
N LYS A 65 18.95 -18.42 1.67
CA LYS A 65 20.13 -17.60 1.96
C LYS A 65 20.45 -16.65 0.81
N ASP A 66 20.23 -17.09 -0.43
CA ASP A 66 20.47 -16.28 -1.61
C ASP A 66 19.44 -15.14 -1.70
N ILE A 67 18.17 -15.43 -1.40
CA ILE A 67 17.11 -14.41 -1.32
C ILE A 67 17.46 -13.36 -0.26
N LEU A 68 17.78 -13.81 0.96
CA LEU A 68 18.09 -12.92 2.08
C LEU A 68 19.34 -12.09 1.80
N SER A 69 20.38 -12.68 1.21
CA SER A 69 21.60 -11.96 0.82
C SER A 69 21.31 -10.91 -0.25
N LEU A 70 20.48 -11.23 -1.24
CA LEU A 70 20.05 -10.29 -2.27
C LEU A 70 19.25 -9.13 -1.69
N LEU A 71 18.31 -9.41 -0.79
CA LEU A 71 17.57 -8.37 -0.05
C LEU A 71 18.50 -7.46 0.75
N GLN A 72 19.46 -8.04 1.47
CA GLN A 72 20.46 -7.31 2.25
C GLN A 72 21.34 -6.41 1.37
N ASN A 73 21.85 -6.93 0.25
CA ASN A 73 22.70 -6.18 -0.69
C ASN A 73 21.98 -4.96 -1.27
N HIS A 74 20.68 -5.05 -1.48
CA HIS A 74 19.85 -3.96 -1.96
C HIS A 74 19.23 -3.11 -0.85
N LYS A 75 19.56 -3.38 0.42
CA LYS A 75 18.98 -2.71 1.60
C LYS A 75 17.45 -2.75 1.60
N VAL A 76 16.87 -3.86 1.14
CA VAL A 76 15.43 -4.12 1.19
C VAL A 76 15.17 -5.07 2.33
N SER A 77 14.27 -4.70 3.23
CA SER A 77 13.79 -5.59 4.29
C SER A 77 12.40 -6.10 3.95
N PHE A 78 11.90 -7.09 4.69
CA PHE A 78 10.52 -7.56 4.55
C PHE A 78 9.88 -7.83 5.91
N THR A 79 8.55 -7.80 5.94
CA THR A 79 7.72 -8.21 7.08
C THR A 79 6.55 -9.07 6.60
N THR A 80 6.05 -9.94 7.47
CA THR A 80 4.89 -10.79 7.23
C THR A 80 3.88 -10.67 8.37
N PRO A 81 2.62 -11.13 8.22
CA PRO A 81 1.61 -11.11 9.28
C PRO A 81 1.98 -11.82 10.59
N PHE A 82 3.08 -12.59 10.62
CA PHE A 82 3.65 -13.24 11.80
C PHE A 82 4.63 -12.36 12.57
N ASN A 83 5.02 -11.20 12.03
CA ASN A 83 5.88 -10.25 12.70
C ASN A 83 5.05 -9.18 13.42
N THR A 84 5.56 -8.72 14.57
CA THR A 84 4.89 -7.70 15.39
C THR A 84 4.87 -6.33 14.74
N ASN A 85 5.77 -6.07 13.77
CA ASN A 85 5.82 -4.83 13.01
C ASN A 85 4.93 -4.83 11.76
N TYR A 86 4.16 -5.90 11.51
CA TYR A 86 3.24 -5.91 10.37
C TYR A 86 2.08 -4.93 10.62
N PRO A 87 1.71 -4.07 9.66
CA PRO A 87 0.70 -3.03 9.88
C PRO A 87 -0.66 -3.63 10.25
N ARG A 88 -1.17 -3.25 11.44
CA ARG A 88 -2.41 -3.81 11.99
C ARG A 88 -3.62 -3.57 11.07
N LEU A 89 -3.84 -2.32 10.65
CA LEU A 89 -4.95 -1.98 9.75
C LEU A 89 -4.89 -2.74 8.44
N LEU A 90 -3.68 -2.96 7.91
CA LEU A 90 -3.54 -3.69 6.66
C LEU A 90 -3.92 -5.17 6.85
N LYS A 91 -3.61 -5.77 8.00
CA LYS A 91 -3.99 -7.16 8.31
C LYS A 91 -5.50 -7.35 8.41
N GLU A 92 -6.28 -6.28 8.61
CA GLU A 92 -7.74 -6.32 8.73
C GLU A 92 -8.46 -6.34 7.37
N ILE A 93 -7.78 -6.01 6.26
CA ILE A 93 -8.41 -6.04 4.94
C ILE A 93 -8.52 -7.48 4.43
N TYR A 94 -9.58 -7.77 3.65
CA TYR A 94 -9.86 -9.11 3.14
C TYR A 94 -8.66 -9.76 2.42
N ASP A 95 -7.96 -9.01 1.57
CA ASP A 95 -6.88 -9.54 0.73
C ASP A 95 -5.48 -9.05 1.15
N TYR A 96 -5.22 -8.90 2.45
CA TYR A 96 -3.94 -8.38 2.94
C TYR A 96 -2.71 -9.13 2.34
N PRO A 97 -1.61 -8.41 2.04
CA PRO A 97 -0.40 -9.02 1.48
C PRO A 97 0.36 -9.87 2.49
N PHE A 98 0.75 -11.09 2.14
CA PHE A 98 1.49 -11.96 3.07
C PHE A 98 2.96 -11.56 3.26
N VAL A 99 3.52 -10.81 2.31
CA VAL A 99 4.88 -10.26 2.40
C VAL A 99 4.84 -8.80 1.97
N LEU A 100 5.42 -7.93 2.80
CA LEU A 100 5.67 -6.54 2.46
C LEU A 100 7.18 -6.29 2.46
N PHE A 101 7.70 -5.90 1.30
CA PHE A 101 9.08 -5.43 1.14
C PHE A 101 9.15 -3.93 1.41
N TYR A 102 10.18 -3.46 2.12
CA TYR A 102 10.28 -2.05 2.46
C TYR A 102 11.73 -1.53 2.53
N GLN A 103 11.86 -0.21 2.33
CA GLN A 103 13.09 0.57 2.50
C GLN A 103 12.77 1.88 3.23
N GLY A 104 13.61 2.28 4.19
CA GLY A 104 13.41 3.45 5.04
C GLY A 104 13.14 3.07 6.50
N ASP A 105 12.41 3.92 7.22
CA ASP A 105 12.18 3.78 8.66
C ASP A 105 11.07 2.74 8.98
N PRO A 106 11.41 1.55 9.50
CA PRO A 106 10.43 0.50 9.78
C PRO A 106 9.44 0.86 10.88
N ARG A 107 9.73 1.87 11.72
CA ARG A 107 8.81 2.32 12.79
C ARG A 107 7.49 2.83 12.22
N LEU A 108 7.48 3.29 10.97
CA LEU A 108 6.28 3.78 10.31
C LEU A 108 5.27 2.66 9.98
N LEU A 109 5.69 1.39 9.90
CA LEU A 109 4.79 0.26 9.67
C LEU A 109 3.74 0.11 10.80
N THR A 110 4.08 0.54 12.01
CA THR A 110 3.21 0.49 13.19
C THR A 110 2.62 1.86 13.56
N SER A 111 2.59 2.80 12.61
CA SER A 111 1.95 4.11 12.83
C SER A 111 0.49 3.93 13.25
N SER A 112 0.09 4.59 14.34
CA SER A 112 -1.29 4.55 14.82
C SER A 112 -2.20 5.39 13.93
N ASN A 113 -1.84 6.65 13.69
CA ASN A 113 -2.68 7.63 12.99
C ASN A 113 -2.23 7.75 11.53
N THR A 114 -2.94 7.10 10.62
CA THR A 114 -2.58 7.04 9.19
C THR A 114 -3.69 7.63 8.32
N LEU A 115 -3.30 8.49 7.38
CA LEU A 115 -4.20 9.14 6.42
C LEU A 115 -3.71 8.85 5.00
N GLY A 116 -4.55 8.18 4.22
CA GLY A 116 -4.33 7.99 2.81
C GLY A 116 -4.63 9.28 2.07
N VAL A 117 -3.78 9.71 1.13
CA VAL A 117 -4.06 10.87 0.28
C VAL A 117 -3.93 10.47 -1.17
N VAL A 118 -5.02 10.61 -1.92
CA VAL A 118 -5.08 10.24 -3.35
C VAL A 118 -5.76 11.31 -4.18
N GLY A 119 -5.48 11.32 -5.47
CA GLY A 119 -6.15 12.23 -6.39
C GLY A 119 -5.64 12.12 -7.82
N SER A 120 -5.98 13.13 -8.61
CA SER A 120 -5.70 13.20 -10.02
C SER A 120 -4.20 13.25 -10.29
N ARG A 121 -3.76 12.55 -11.35
CA ARG A 121 -2.41 12.71 -11.91
C ARG A 121 -2.18 14.09 -12.54
N ASN A 122 -3.29 14.78 -12.84
CA ASN A 122 -3.33 16.16 -13.32
C ASN A 122 -3.90 17.08 -12.22
N ALA A 123 -3.56 16.81 -10.96
CA ALA A 123 -3.93 17.68 -9.84
C ALA A 123 -3.56 19.14 -10.15
N THR A 124 -4.46 20.05 -9.80
CA THR A 124 -4.31 21.47 -10.09
C THR A 124 -3.71 22.20 -8.89
N GLU A 125 -3.51 23.51 -9.04
CA GLU A 125 -3.10 24.38 -7.93
C GLU A 125 -4.09 24.32 -6.76
N TYR A 126 -5.36 23.99 -7.01
CA TYR A 126 -6.36 23.80 -5.95
C TYR A 126 -5.95 22.70 -4.97
N SER A 127 -5.59 21.51 -5.47
CA SER A 127 -5.09 20.40 -4.63
C SER A 127 -3.88 20.83 -3.81
N ALA A 128 -2.93 21.55 -4.43
CA ALA A 128 -1.72 22.00 -3.75
C ALA A 128 -2.02 23.02 -2.64
N LYS A 129 -2.84 24.05 -2.91
CA LYS A 129 -3.24 25.06 -1.93
C LYS A 129 -4.02 24.45 -0.76
N ALA A 130 -4.92 23.52 -1.04
CA ALA A 130 -5.67 22.83 0.00
C ALA A 130 -4.74 21.99 0.90
N MET A 131 -3.81 21.21 0.33
CA MET A 131 -2.85 20.46 1.13
C MET A 131 -1.90 21.37 1.93
N GLN A 132 -1.44 22.47 1.33
CA GLN A 132 -0.64 23.49 2.02
C GLN A 132 -1.38 24.10 3.23
N TYR A 133 -2.70 24.29 3.10
CA TYR A 133 -3.54 24.78 4.19
C TYR A 133 -3.78 23.73 5.29
N LEU A 134 -4.05 22.48 4.91
CA LEU A 134 -4.43 21.41 5.84
C LEU A 134 -3.22 20.80 6.59
N PHE A 135 -2.14 20.50 5.89
CA PHE A 135 -1.04 19.69 6.43
C PHE A 135 -0.33 20.28 7.66
N PRO A 136 -0.10 21.60 7.77
CA PRO A 136 0.50 22.18 8.97
C PRO A 136 -0.28 21.84 10.25
N LYS A 137 -1.60 21.70 10.15
CA LYS A 137 -2.48 21.39 11.28
C LYS A 137 -2.42 19.93 11.71
N PHE A 138 -2.03 19.01 10.83
CA PHE A 138 -1.85 17.59 11.15
C PHE A 138 -0.70 17.33 12.12
N LYS A 139 0.13 18.32 12.44
CA LYS A 139 1.12 18.21 13.53
C LYS A 139 0.49 18.10 14.92
N GLN A 140 -0.74 18.56 15.10
CA GLN A 140 -1.44 18.51 16.38
C GLN A 140 -1.69 17.06 16.82
N ILE A 141 -2.09 16.22 15.86
CA ILE A 141 -2.21 14.77 16.00
C ILE A 141 -1.42 14.19 14.83
N PRO A 142 -0.11 13.92 14.99
CA PRO A 142 0.78 13.58 13.88
C PRO A 142 0.23 12.45 13.01
N LEU A 143 -0.25 12.82 11.81
CA LEU A 143 -0.75 11.88 10.82
C LEU A 143 0.40 11.39 9.94
N THR A 144 0.53 10.08 9.81
CA THR A 144 1.39 9.44 8.80
C THR A 144 0.67 9.46 7.45
N ILE A 145 1.23 10.20 6.49
CA ILE A 145 0.64 10.38 5.16
C ILE A 145 1.00 9.20 4.25
N ILE A 146 0.00 8.50 3.74
CA ILE A 146 0.17 7.32 2.89
C ILE A 146 -0.30 7.66 1.47
N SER A 147 0.56 7.41 0.47
CA SER A 147 0.18 7.64 -0.92
C SER A 147 0.96 6.75 -1.89
N GLY A 148 0.63 6.86 -3.16
CA GLY A 148 1.08 5.95 -4.21
C GLY A 148 2.28 6.41 -5.03
N LEU A 149 2.93 7.52 -4.66
CA LEU A 149 4.07 8.10 -5.38
C LEU A 149 3.80 8.35 -6.89
N ALA A 150 2.54 8.50 -7.30
CA ALA A 150 2.22 8.89 -8.66
C ALA A 150 2.51 10.40 -8.87
N LYS A 151 2.59 10.83 -10.14
CA LYS A 151 2.51 12.26 -10.47
C LYS A 151 1.21 12.85 -9.92
N GLY A 152 1.22 14.14 -9.59
CA GLY A 152 0.03 14.90 -9.21
C GLY A 152 -0.20 14.83 -7.71
N ALA A 153 -1.45 14.55 -7.31
CA ALA A 153 -1.87 14.59 -5.90
C ALA A 153 -0.94 13.78 -4.98
N ASP A 154 -0.62 12.54 -5.35
CA ASP A 154 0.25 11.67 -4.55
C ASP A 154 1.64 12.29 -4.30
N SER A 155 2.31 12.78 -5.35
CA SER A 155 3.62 13.43 -5.21
C SER A 155 3.56 14.72 -4.38
N ILE A 156 2.47 15.50 -4.51
CA ILE A 156 2.27 16.73 -3.75
C ILE A 156 2.03 16.41 -2.27
N ALA A 157 1.25 15.36 -1.96
CA ALA A 157 1.00 14.92 -0.59
C ALA A 157 2.30 14.51 0.11
N HIS A 158 3.14 13.70 -0.54
CA HIS A 158 4.45 13.35 0.00
C HIS A 158 5.35 14.58 0.19
N HIS A 159 5.33 15.52 -0.77
CA HIS A 159 6.13 16.74 -0.68
C HIS A 159 5.75 17.57 0.55
N PHE A 160 4.46 17.85 0.75
CA PHE A 160 4.00 18.60 1.93
C PHE A 160 4.17 17.82 3.23
N ALA A 161 4.05 16.49 3.22
CA ALA A 161 4.38 15.69 4.38
C ALA A 161 5.83 15.93 4.80
N ILE A 162 6.78 15.88 3.86
CA ILE A 162 8.20 16.13 4.13
C ILE A 162 8.44 17.58 4.55
N GLU A 163 7.88 18.56 3.83
CA GLU A 163 8.01 20.00 4.13
C GLU A 163 7.56 20.31 5.55
N TYR A 164 6.41 19.78 5.95
CA TYR A 164 5.85 19.93 7.28
C TYR A 164 6.30 18.84 8.25
N GLN A 165 7.35 18.09 7.97
CA GLN A 165 7.94 17.11 8.91
C GLN A 165 6.92 16.09 9.46
N LEU A 166 5.91 15.75 8.67
CA LEU A 166 4.99 14.64 8.93
C LEU A 166 5.61 13.34 8.42
N PRO A 167 5.38 12.21 9.10
CA PRO A 167 5.79 10.91 8.58
C PRO A 167 5.08 10.59 7.27
N THR A 168 5.74 9.87 6.36
CA THR A 168 5.11 9.47 5.10
C THR A 168 5.52 8.09 4.63
N ILE A 169 4.55 7.36 4.05
CA ILE A 169 4.72 6.02 3.50
C ILE A 169 4.30 6.03 2.03
N ALA A 170 5.25 5.76 1.13
CA ALA A 170 4.97 5.53 -0.29
C ALA A 170 4.73 4.05 -0.55
N VAL A 171 3.60 3.71 -1.15
CA VAL A 171 3.25 2.33 -1.51
C VAL A 171 3.56 2.13 -2.99
N LEU A 172 4.33 1.13 -3.40
CA LEU A 172 4.71 0.87 -4.80
C LEU A 172 3.84 -0.21 -5.46
N GLY A 173 3.64 -0.10 -6.77
CA GLY A 173 3.00 -1.12 -7.62
C GLY A 173 4.00 -2.02 -8.36
N PHE A 174 5.24 -2.08 -7.87
CA PHE A 174 6.38 -2.73 -8.52
C PHE A 174 7.49 -2.96 -7.50
N GLY A 175 8.53 -3.70 -7.88
CA GLY A 175 9.66 -3.99 -7.01
C GLY A 175 10.54 -2.76 -6.72
N HIS A 176 11.20 -2.75 -5.55
CA HIS A 176 12.06 -1.64 -5.13
C HIS A 176 13.18 -1.29 -6.12
N MET A 177 13.65 -2.23 -6.94
CA MET A 177 14.70 -1.98 -7.93
C MET A 177 14.17 -1.41 -9.25
N MET A 178 12.86 -1.19 -9.35
CA MET A 178 12.21 -0.52 -10.45
C MET A 178 11.68 0.84 -10.01
N HIS A 179 11.45 1.77 -10.93
CA HIS A 179 10.79 3.02 -10.60
C HIS A 179 9.91 3.56 -11.72
N TYR A 180 8.75 4.09 -11.33
CA TYR A 180 7.81 4.78 -12.20
C TYR A 180 6.87 5.67 -11.36
N PRO A 181 6.51 6.87 -11.86
CA PRO A 181 7.05 7.52 -13.06
C PRO A 181 8.43 8.15 -12.82
N ARG A 182 9.25 8.36 -13.86
CA ARG A 182 10.66 8.80 -13.71
C ARG A 182 10.81 10.12 -12.92
N GLU A 183 9.82 11.00 -13.08
CA GLU A 183 9.76 12.33 -12.50
C GLU A 183 9.70 12.29 -10.97
N THR A 184 9.18 11.21 -10.38
CA THR A 184 9.07 11.05 -8.92
C THR A 184 10.29 10.38 -8.28
N GLN A 185 11.36 10.11 -9.04
CA GLN A 185 12.52 9.37 -8.53
C GLN A 185 13.23 10.14 -7.42
N LYS A 186 13.43 11.45 -7.59
CA LYS A 186 14.07 12.28 -6.56
C LYS A 186 13.24 12.29 -5.26
N LEU A 187 11.92 12.39 -5.39
CA LEU A 187 11.01 12.35 -4.26
C LEU A 187 11.07 10.99 -3.56
N ARG A 188 11.10 9.89 -4.32
CA ARG A 188 11.27 8.54 -3.77
C ARG A 188 12.52 8.45 -2.90
N ASN A 189 13.67 8.89 -3.42
CA ASN A 189 14.94 8.81 -2.70
C ASN A 189 14.86 9.55 -1.35
N ILE A 190 14.21 10.73 -1.32
CA ILE A 190 14.00 11.48 -0.08
C ILE A 190 13.11 10.70 0.90
N ILE A 191 12.05 10.03 0.41
CA ILE A 191 11.18 9.21 1.25
C ILE A 191 11.93 7.98 1.79
N GLU A 192 12.81 7.35 1.01
CA GLU A 192 13.63 6.23 1.50
C GLU A 192 14.60 6.65 2.61
N GLU A 193 15.03 7.91 2.61
CA GLU A 193 15.90 8.46 3.67
C GLU A 193 15.13 8.93 4.92
N LYS A 194 13.94 9.52 4.73
CA LYS A 194 13.21 10.25 5.80
C LYS A 194 11.87 9.66 6.19
N GLY A 195 11.38 8.69 5.42
CA GLY A 195 10.09 8.05 5.60
C GLY A 195 10.21 6.56 5.30
N LEU A 196 9.18 5.99 4.67
CA LEU A 196 9.15 4.57 4.33
C LEU A 196 8.60 4.37 2.92
N VAL A 197 9.23 3.50 2.15
CA VAL A 197 8.71 3.01 0.88
C VAL A 197 8.42 1.53 1.03
N ILE A 198 7.24 1.08 0.61
CA ILE A 198 6.81 -0.31 0.70
C ILE A 198 6.34 -0.86 -0.64
N SER A 199 6.39 -2.18 -0.81
CA SER A 199 5.86 -2.89 -1.95
C SER A 199 5.43 -4.30 -1.54
N GLU A 200 4.35 -4.80 -2.11
CA GLU A 200 3.98 -6.22 -2.02
C GLU A 200 4.79 -7.09 -3.00
N TYR A 201 5.49 -6.48 -3.95
CA TYR A 201 6.20 -7.17 -5.01
C TYR A 201 7.68 -7.36 -4.70
N PRO A 202 8.28 -8.53 -5.06
CA PRO A 202 9.73 -8.74 -4.98
C PRO A 202 10.55 -7.60 -5.60
N PRO A 203 11.80 -7.38 -5.14
CA PRO A 203 12.58 -6.20 -5.50
C PRO A 203 12.71 -5.94 -7.01
N PHE A 204 12.76 -6.98 -7.85
CA PHE A 204 12.97 -6.85 -9.30
C PHE A 204 11.70 -6.94 -10.13
N THR A 205 10.51 -6.96 -9.51
CA THR A 205 9.24 -7.03 -10.26
C THR A 205 9.03 -5.79 -11.12
N SER A 206 8.83 -6.01 -12.42
CA SER A 206 8.64 -4.94 -13.41
C SER A 206 7.35 -4.15 -13.21
N VAL A 207 7.33 -2.93 -13.74
CA VAL A 207 6.16 -2.04 -13.72
C VAL A 207 5.09 -2.58 -14.67
N ARG A 208 3.89 -2.88 -14.15
CA ARG A 208 2.75 -3.36 -14.94
C ARG A 208 1.50 -2.53 -14.65
N ARG A 209 0.72 -2.22 -15.68
CA ARG A 209 -0.45 -1.34 -15.57
C ARG A 209 -1.50 -1.84 -14.57
N TYR A 210 -1.72 -3.16 -14.49
CA TYR A 210 -2.70 -3.75 -13.58
C TYR A 210 -2.25 -3.79 -12.12
N HIS A 211 -0.95 -3.61 -11.84
CA HIS A 211 -0.47 -3.51 -10.45
C HIS A 211 -0.91 -2.21 -9.77
N PHE A 212 -1.18 -1.12 -10.50
CA PHE A 212 -1.56 0.15 -9.87
C PHE A 212 -2.95 0.07 -9.19
N PRO A 213 -4.01 -0.44 -9.84
CA PRO A 213 -5.27 -0.73 -9.15
C PRO A 213 -5.09 -1.70 -7.98
N GLN A 214 -4.33 -2.78 -8.15
CA GLN A 214 -4.08 -3.75 -7.07
C GLN A 214 -3.37 -3.12 -5.88
N ARG A 215 -2.42 -2.21 -6.11
CA ARG A 215 -1.70 -1.49 -5.06
C ARG A 215 -2.61 -0.56 -4.27
N ASN A 216 -3.63 0.04 -4.90
CA ASN A 216 -4.46 1.06 -4.26
C ASN A 216 -5.18 0.55 -3.00
N ARG A 217 -5.56 -0.73 -2.96
CA ARG A 217 -6.13 -1.37 -1.77
C ARG A 217 -5.20 -1.34 -0.55
N LEU A 218 -3.89 -1.27 -0.77
CA LEU A 218 -2.88 -1.19 0.29
C LEU A 218 -2.82 0.24 0.85
N ILE A 219 -3.00 1.26 0.00
CA ILE A 219 -3.04 2.67 0.44
C ILE A 219 -4.21 2.83 1.41
N SER A 220 -5.42 2.43 1.01
CA SER A 220 -6.59 2.46 1.89
C SER A 220 -6.45 1.48 3.07
N GLY A 221 -5.90 0.30 2.84
CA GLY A 221 -5.76 -0.73 3.88
C GLY A 221 -4.81 -0.35 5.00
N LEU A 222 -3.80 0.48 4.72
CA LEU A 222 -2.89 1.04 5.72
C LEU A 222 -3.46 2.27 6.44
N SER A 223 -4.58 2.81 5.97
CA SER A 223 -5.09 4.12 6.38
C SER A 223 -6.37 3.99 7.21
N GLN A 224 -6.53 4.81 8.25
CA GLN A 224 -7.81 4.91 8.98
C GLN A 224 -8.89 5.62 8.15
N GLY A 225 -8.46 6.58 7.32
CA GLY A 225 -9.29 7.24 6.33
C GLY A 225 -8.49 7.70 5.12
N VAL A 226 -9.20 8.10 4.07
CA VAL A 226 -8.61 8.50 2.79
C VAL A 226 -9.14 9.88 2.39
N LEU A 227 -8.24 10.83 2.22
CA LEU A 227 -8.49 12.14 1.64
C LEU A 227 -8.32 12.13 0.12
N ILE A 228 -9.35 12.59 -0.57
CA ILE A 228 -9.38 12.73 -2.03
C ILE A 228 -9.33 14.22 -2.37
N THR A 229 -8.25 14.62 -3.03
CA THR A 229 -8.05 16.04 -3.35
C THR A 229 -8.88 16.46 -4.57
N GLU A 230 -8.61 15.86 -5.72
CA GLU A 230 -9.35 16.06 -6.96
C GLU A 230 -9.44 14.72 -7.69
N ALA A 231 -10.64 14.21 -7.94
CA ALA A 231 -10.86 13.01 -8.71
C ALA A 231 -12.01 13.18 -9.72
N SER A 232 -11.76 12.81 -10.99
CA SER A 232 -12.85 12.66 -11.96
C SER A 232 -13.64 11.38 -11.66
N VAL A 233 -14.88 11.30 -12.17
CA VAL A 233 -15.82 10.17 -11.93
C VAL A 233 -15.26 8.82 -12.39
N ARG A 234 -14.39 8.78 -13.40
CA ARG A 234 -13.75 7.56 -13.93
C ARG A 234 -12.23 7.55 -13.72
N SER A 235 -11.78 7.97 -12.54
CA SER A 235 -10.34 8.01 -12.20
C SER A 235 -9.91 6.81 -11.37
N GLY A 236 -8.62 6.45 -11.44
CA GLY A 236 -8.05 5.39 -10.60
C GLY A 236 -8.15 5.68 -9.09
N SER A 237 -8.30 6.94 -8.70
CA SER A 237 -8.57 7.33 -7.30
C SER A 237 -9.92 6.83 -6.81
N GLN A 238 -10.93 6.69 -7.71
CA GLN A 238 -12.23 6.15 -7.34
C GLN A 238 -12.14 4.69 -6.92
N ILE A 239 -11.24 3.91 -7.53
CA ILE A 239 -10.97 2.53 -7.11
C ILE A 239 -10.47 2.51 -5.66
N THR A 240 -9.59 3.45 -5.29
CA THR A 240 -9.12 3.55 -3.89
C THR A 240 -10.26 3.90 -2.94
N ILE A 241 -11.22 4.73 -3.36
CA ILE A 241 -12.40 5.07 -2.55
C ILE A 241 -13.28 3.83 -2.35
N ASP A 242 -13.53 3.08 -3.42
CA ASP A 242 -14.31 1.84 -3.33
C ASP A 242 -13.62 0.83 -2.39
N CYS A 243 -12.30 0.64 -2.54
CA CYS A 243 -11.53 -0.20 -1.61
C CYS A 243 -11.62 0.31 -0.17
N ALA A 244 -11.54 1.62 0.06
CA ALA A 244 -11.62 2.21 1.38
C ALA A 244 -13.00 2.00 2.03
N LEU A 245 -14.09 2.13 1.25
CA LEU A 245 -15.45 1.83 1.72
C LEU A 245 -15.60 0.35 2.08
N ASP A 246 -15.14 -0.57 1.23
CA ASP A 246 -15.16 -2.02 1.50
C ASP A 246 -14.35 -2.39 2.76
N GLN A 247 -13.32 -1.61 3.06
CA GLN A 247 -12.44 -1.77 4.22
C GLN A 247 -12.92 -1.00 5.46
N ASN A 248 -14.12 -0.40 5.41
CA ASN A 248 -14.69 0.42 6.48
C ASN A 248 -13.75 1.57 6.92
N ARG A 249 -13.21 2.31 5.96
CA ARG A 249 -12.35 3.48 6.20
C ARG A 249 -13.13 4.77 5.96
N ASN A 250 -12.79 5.80 6.72
CA ASN A 250 -13.39 7.12 6.54
C ASN A 250 -13.01 7.70 5.17
N ILE A 251 -13.96 8.36 4.50
CA ILE A 251 -13.74 9.00 3.21
C ILE A 251 -13.89 10.50 3.37
N TYR A 252 -12.85 11.24 3.01
CA TYR A 252 -12.79 12.68 3.04
C TYR A 252 -12.60 13.24 1.65
N VAL A 253 -13.37 14.23 1.24
CA VAL A 253 -13.26 14.85 -0.08
C VAL A 253 -13.09 16.35 0.04
N LEU A 254 -12.15 16.91 -0.73
CA LEU A 254 -12.12 18.36 -0.89
C LEU A 254 -13.34 18.82 -1.69
N PRO A 255 -13.94 19.96 -1.32
CA PRO A 255 -14.98 20.60 -2.12
C PRO A 255 -14.39 21.12 -3.43
N GLY A 256 -15.24 21.64 -4.31
CA GLY A 256 -14.76 22.29 -5.51
C GLY A 256 -15.89 22.71 -6.44
N SER A 257 -15.53 23.46 -7.49
CA SER A 257 -16.49 23.96 -8.47
C SER A 257 -17.21 22.81 -9.17
N ILE A 258 -18.54 22.88 -9.29
CA ILE A 258 -19.35 21.92 -10.07
C ILE A 258 -18.99 21.88 -11.57
N PHE A 259 -18.31 22.93 -12.06
CA PHE A 259 -17.87 23.05 -13.45
C PHE A 259 -16.49 22.41 -13.69
N ASN A 260 -15.72 22.14 -12.64
CA ASN A 260 -14.43 21.46 -12.78
C ASN A 260 -14.67 19.94 -12.97
N PRO A 261 -14.26 19.33 -14.09
CA PRO A 261 -14.42 17.89 -14.28
C PRO A 261 -13.64 17.04 -13.27
N LEU A 262 -12.58 17.59 -12.66
CA LEU A 262 -11.77 16.92 -11.65
C LEU A 262 -12.39 16.94 -10.25
N THR A 263 -13.46 17.68 -10.00
CA THR A 263 -14.17 17.70 -8.70
C THR A 263 -15.45 16.87 -8.76
N LYS A 264 -15.94 16.49 -9.95
CA LYS A 264 -17.19 15.72 -10.11
C LYS A 264 -17.18 14.40 -9.35
N GLY A 265 -16.02 13.71 -9.26
CA GLY A 265 -15.90 12.49 -8.46
C GLY A 265 -16.02 12.77 -6.97
N ASN A 266 -15.39 13.84 -6.47
CA ASN A 266 -15.52 14.28 -5.08
C ASN A 266 -16.97 14.61 -4.72
N LEU A 267 -17.65 15.40 -5.55
CA LEU A 267 -19.04 15.79 -5.33
C LEU A 267 -19.98 14.58 -5.31
N LYS A 268 -19.76 13.62 -6.21
CA LYS A 268 -20.50 12.35 -6.20
C LYS A 268 -20.30 11.61 -4.86
N ARG A 269 -19.07 11.50 -4.37
CA ARG A 269 -18.79 10.84 -3.08
C ARG A 269 -19.36 11.60 -1.89
N ALA A 270 -19.36 12.92 -1.92
CA ALA A 270 -20.03 13.73 -0.91
C ALA A 270 -21.54 13.43 -0.86
N GLN A 271 -22.19 13.27 -2.02
CA GLN A 271 -23.60 12.87 -2.10
C GLN A 271 -23.84 11.43 -1.59
N GLU A 272 -22.84 10.57 -1.67
CA GLU A 272 -22.84 9.21 -1.13
C GLU A 272 -22.48 9.15 0.38
N GLY A 273 -22.22 10.30 1.01
CA GLY A 273 -21.97 10.40 2.46
C GLY A 273 -20.51 10.60 2.86
N ALA A 274 -19.58 10.82 1.92
CA ALA A 274 -18.21 11.21 2.25
C ALA A 274 -18.17 12.59 2.93
N MET A 275 -17.27 12.74 3.91
CA MET A 275 -17.08 14.00 4.63
C MET A 275 -16.49 15.07 3.71
N ILE A 276 -17.12 16.24 3.64
CA ILE A 276 -16.60 17.39 2.91
C ILE A 276 -15.59 18.11 3.79
N VAL A 277 -14.36 18.24 3.32
CA VAL A 277 -13.27 18.85 4.09
C VAL A 277 -13.10 20.32 3.72
N THR A 278 -13.43 21.19 4.66
CA THR A 278 -13.19 22.63 4.58
C THR A 278 -12.05 23.08 5.51
N SER A 279 -11.74 22.28 6.53
CA SER A 279 -10.68 22.52 7.49
C SER A 279 -9.99 21.21 7.90
N ALA A 280 -8.83 21.30 8.56
CA ALA A 280 -8.15 20.10 9.06
C ALA A 280 -8.95 19.40 10.16
N ASP A 281 -9.79 20.13 10.90
CA ASP A 281 -10.58 19.59 12.01
C ASP A 281 -11.64 18.58 11.53
N ASP A 282 -12.13 18.74 10.29
CA ASP A 282 -13.05 17.80 9.63
C ASP A 282 -12.43 16.39 9.42
N ILE A 283 -11.09 16.31 9.46
CA ILE A 283 -10.34 15.05 9.41
C ILE A 283 -9.91 14.65 10.82
N LEU A 284 -9.30 15.60 11.56
CA LEU A 284 -8.67 15.32 12.84
C LEU A 284 -9.64 14.84 13.93
N CYS A 285 -10.94 15.16 13.82
CA CYS A 285 -11.94 14.67 14.76
C CYS A 285 -12.04 13.15 14.86
N ASP A 286 -11.62 12.43 13.81
CA ASP A 286 -11.67 10.97 13.76
C ASP A 286 -10.40 10.30 14.29
N TYR A 287 -9.36 11.09 14.61
CA TYR A 287 -8.07 10.62 15.10
C TYR A 287 -7.90 10.90 16.59
N LYS A 288 -7.13 10.04 17.26
CA LYS A 288 -6.87 10.10 18.71
C LYS A 288 -5.46 10.57 19.02
#